data_AF-A0A838V5W2-F1
#
_entry.id   AF-A0A838V5W2-F1
#
_cell.length_a   1.000
_cell.length_b   1.000
_cell.length_c   1.000
_cell.angle_alpha   90.00
_cell.angle_beta   90.00
_cell.angle_gamma   90.00
#
_symmetry.space_group_name_H-M   'P 1'
#
loop_
_entity.id
_entity.type
_entity.pdbx_description
1 polymer ?
#
loop_
_entity_poly.entity_id
_entity_poly.type
_entity_poly.pdbx_seq_one_letter_code
_entity_poly.pdbx_strand_id
1 'polypeptide(L)'
;MTLAQALRLTNANMIAFDLVLGSAAIAAPATTLKVLGHDEPSPDATHLFRRCGPIWLTFAAAHAVAARRGRPGDWQALAWLRGTEIATDALWASSPAINRPGAKLGLRLAGAANLAMAAGFAWMARR
;
A
#
# COMPACT_ATOMS: atom_id res chain seq x y z
N MET A 1 18.60 16.63 -1.70
CA MET A 1 18.10 15.34 -2.21
C MET A 1 17.41 15.58 -3.55
N THR A 2 17.73 14.82 -4.59
CA THR A 2 17.05 14.92 -5.89
C THR A 2 15.71 14.16 -5.87
N LEU A 3 14.81 14.45 -6.81
CA LEU A 3 13.53 13.72 -6.93
C LEU A 3 13.74 12.21 -7.10
N ALA A 4 14.72 11.78 -7.91
CA ALA A 4 15.03 10.36 -8.09
C ALA A 4 15.54 9.69 -6.80
N GLN A 5 16.34 10.41 -6.01
CA GLN A 5 16.77 9.91 -4.69
C GLN A 5 15.60 9.80 -3.73
N ALA A 6 14.72 10.81 -3.70
CA ALA A 6 13.51 10.78 -2.88
C ALA A 6 12.61 9.59 -3.23
N LEU A 7 12.37 9.34 -4.53
CA LEU A 7 11.55 8.22 -4.98
C LEU A 7 12.17 6.85 -4.68
N ARG A 8 13.50 6.72 -4.72
CA ARG A 8 14.18 5.48 -4.28
C ARG A 8 14.05 5.26 -2.78
N LEU A 9 14.13 6.32 -1.98
CA LEU A 9 13.89 6.24 -0.54
C LEU A 9 12.43 5.87 -0.25
N THR A 10 11.47 6.51 -0.92
CA THR A 10 10.04 6.15 -0.83
C THR A 10 9.82 4.68 -1.20
N ASN A 11 10.44 4.20 -2.27
CA ASN A 11 10.38 2.79 -2.66
C ASN A 11 10.92 1.86 -1.55
N ALA A 12 12.05 2.19 -0.92
CA ALA A 12 12.60 1.40 0.18
C ALA A 12 11.65 1.36 1.39
N ASN A 13 11.03 2.50 1.74
CA ASN A 13 10.03 2.56 2.79
C ASN A 13 8.81 1.70 2.48
N MET A 14 8.39 1.64 1.21
CA MET A 14 7.27 0.79 0.80
C MET A 14 7.55 -0.70 0.91
N ILE A 15 8.80 -1.14 0.70
CA ILE A 15 9.19 -2.54 0.98
C ILE A 15 8.88 -2.86 2.45
N ALA A 16 9.36 -2.03 3.38
CA ALA A 16 9.15 -2.25 4.80
C ALA A 16 7.66 -2.17 5.18
N PHE A 17 6.95 -1.15 4.67
CA PHE A 17 5.53 -0.95 4.93
C PHE A 17 4.69 -2.16 4.48
N ASP A 18 4.84 -2.59 3.22
CA ASP A 18 4.07 -3.69 2.67
C ASP A 18 4.44 -5.04 3.31
N LEU A 19 5.72 -5.25 3.68
CA LEU A 19 6.12 -6.45 4.42
C LEU A 19 5.45 -6.51 5.79
N VAL A 20 5.47 -5.39 6.54
CA VAL A 20 4.84 -5.31 7.85
C VAL A 20 3.33 -5.47 7.73
N LEU A 21 2.67 -4.72 6.84
CA LEU A 21 1.23 -4.76 6.66
C LEU A 21 0.76 -6.14 6.17
N GLY A 22 1.44 -6.70 5.17
CA GLY A 22 1.14 -8.03 4.62
C GLY A 22 1.28 -9.12 5.68
N SER A 23 2.36 -9.08 6.48
CA SER A 23 2.59 -10.05 7.55
C SER A 23 1.58 -9.90 8.69
N ALA A 24 1.27 -8.66 9.09
CA ALA A 24 0.29 -8.36 10.13
C ALA A 24 -1.12 -8.79 9.72
N ALA A 25 -1.50 -8.59 8.45
CA ALA A 25 -2.76 -9.08 7.91
C ALA A 25 -2.87 -10.61 7.98
N ILE A 26 -1.77 -11.35 7.84
CA ILE A 26 -1.76 -12.81 7.94
C ILE A 26 -1.77 -13.29 9.39
N ALA A 27 -0.92 -12.72 10.23
CA ALA A 27 -0.66 -13.20 11.59
C ALA A 27 -1.66 -12.66 12.62
N ALA A 28 -2.13 -11.43 12.44
CA ALA A 28 -3.02 -10.73 13.36
C ALA A 28 -4.08 -9.88 12.63
N PRO A 29 -4.92 -10.47 11.75
CA PRO A 29 -5.87 -9.74 10.91
C PRO A 29 -6.86 -8.88 11.72
N ALA A 30 -7.44 -9.42 12.80
CA ALA A 30 -8.41 -8.69 13.61
C ALA A 30 -7.78 -7.47 14.31
N THR A 31 -6.59 -7.63 14.88
CA THR A 31 -5.85 -6.51 15.50
C THR A 31 -5.47 -5.47 14.46
N THR A 32 -5.01 -5.90 13.29
CA THR A 32 -4.62 -5.00 12.20
C THR A 32 -5.82 -4.19 11.70
N LEU A 33 -6.97 -4.82 11.48
CA LEU A 33 -8.22 -4.14 11.12
C LEU A 33 -8.63 -3.11 12.19
N LYS A 34 -8.52 -3.46 13.47
CA LYS A 34 -8.77 -2.51 14.58
C LYS A 34 -7.88 -1.28 14.53
N VAL A 35 -6.59 -1.47 14.28
CA VAL A 35 -5.64 -0.36 14.13
C VAL A 35 -6.02 0.52 12.93
N LEU A 36 -6.48 -0.08 11.83
CA LEU A 36 -6.91 0.61 10.61
C LEU A 36 -8.29 1.28 10.74
N GLY A 37 -8.93 1.18 11.90
CA GLY A 37 -10.15 1.92 12.24
C GLY A 37 -11.44 1.11 12.18
N HIS A 38 -11.33 -0.21 12.11
CA HIS A 38 -12.46 -1.13 12.18
C HIS A 38 -12.77 -1.50 13.63
N ASP A 39 -13.90 -1.06 14.20
CA ASP A 39 -14.15 -1.22 15.65
C ASP A 39 -14.22 -2.69 16.08
N GLU A 40 -15.14 -3.45 15.49
CA GLU A 40 -15.31 -4.89 15.71
C GLU A 40 -15.31 -5.65 14.38
N PRO A 41 -14.15 -6.13 13.93
CA PRO A 41 -14.05 -6.96 12.73
C PRO A 41 -14.88 -8.24 12.88
N SER A 42 -15.82 -8.47 11.96
CA SER A 42 -16.52 -9.74 11.89
C SER A 42 -15.55 -10.88 11.53
N PRO A 43 -15.92 -12.15 11.80
CA PRO A 43 -15.12 -13.30 11.37
C PRO A 43 -14.84 -13.30 9.86
N ASP A 44 -15.84 -12.97 9.04
CA ASP A 44 -15.70 -12.90 7.59
C ASP A 44 -14.77 -11.76 7.15
N ALA A 45 -14.91 -10.57 7.74
CA ALA A 45 -14.00 -9.45 7.45
C ALA A 45 -12.55 -9.80 7.80
N THR A 46 -12.35 -10.51 8.92
CA THR A 46 -11.04 -10.99 9.34
C THR A 46 -10.45 -11.99 8.34
N HIS A 47 -11.25 -12.93 7.85
CA HIS A 47 -10.81 -13.93 6.87
C HIS A 47 -10.51 -13.29 5.50
N LEU A 48 -11.37 -12.40 5.03
CA LEU A 48 -11.19 -11.66 3.78
C LEU A 48 -9.96 -10.74 3.84
N PHE A 49 -9.74 -10.06 4.96
CA PHE A 49 -8.56 -9.22 5.16
C PHE A 49 -7.26 -10.04 5.20
N ARG A 50 -7.30 -11.25 5.78
CA ARG A 50 -6.15 -12.16 5.77
C ARG A 50 -5.69 -12.50 4.35
N ARG A 51 -6.62 -12.60 3.39
CA ARG A 51 -6.33 -12.78 1.97
C ARG A 51 -5.59 -11.60 1.35
N CYS A 52 -5.72 -10.39 1.88
CA CYS A 52 -4.99 -9.22 1.39
C CYS A 52 -3.49 -9.30 1.73
N GLY A 53 -3.11 -10.08 2.76
CA GLY A 53 -1.72 -10.27 3.16
C GLY A 53 -0.77 -10.65 2.01
N PRO A 54 -1.02 -11.77 1.29
CA PRO A 54 -0.24 -12.15 0.11
C PRO A 54 -0.17 -11.09 -1.00
N ILE A 55 -1.19 -10.24 -1.13
CA ILE A 55 -1.19 -9.14 -2.13
C ILE A 55 -0.13 -8.10 -1.74
N TRP A 56 -0.14 -7.63 -0.49
CA TRP A 56 0.89 -6.70 0.00
C TRP A 56 2.29 -7.32 -0.01
N LEU A 57 2.44 -8.60 0.33
CA LEU A 57 3.75 -9.27 0.22
C LEU A 57 4.26 -9.32 -1.24
N THR A 58 3.36 -9.44 -2.22
CA THR A 58 3.71 -9.33 -3.64
C THR A 58 4.17 -7.91 -4.00
N PHE A 59 3.54 -6.88 -3.43
CA PHE A 59 3.95 -5.49 -3.63
C PHE A 59 5.34 -5.25 -3.05
N ALA A 60 5.61 -5.72 -1.82
CA ALA A 60 6.93 -5.68 -1.22
C ALA A 60 8.01 -6.31 -2.10
N ALA A 61 7.71 -7.49 -2.67
CA ALA A 61 8.62 -8.18 -3.58
C ALA A 61 8.87 -7.35 -4.86
N ALA A 62 7.82 -6.78 -5.47
CA ALA A 62 7.96 -5.92 -6.63
C ALA A 62 8.83 -4.68 -6.33
N HIS A 63 8.62 -4.05 -5.17
CA HIS A 63 9.43 -2.91 -4.71
C HIS A 63 10.89 -3.29 -4.49
N ALA A 64 11.17 -4.47 -3.93
CA ALA A 64 12.53 -4.98 -3.76
C ALA A 64 13.21 -5.29 -5.09
N VAL A 65 12.48 -5.87 -6.05
CA VAL A 65 12.96 -6.13 -7.41
C VAL A 65 13.33 -4.82 -8.10
N ALA A 66 12.46 -3.81 -8.05
CA ALA A 66 12.72 -2.50 -8.62
C ALA A 66 13.89 -1.79 -7.93
N ALA A 67 14.02 -1.90 -6.60
CA ALA A 67 15.16 -1.35 -5.86
C ALA A 67 16.49 -1.95 -6.33
N ARG A 68 16.52 -3.27 -6.54
CA ARG A 68 17.72 -4.02 -6.90
C ARG A 68 18.10 -3.87 -8.36
N ARG A 69 17.14 -3.95 -9.28
CA ARG A 69 17.39 -3.93 -10.74
C ARG A 69 17.34 -2.53 -11.34
N GLY A 70 16.45 -1.68 -10.82
CA GLY A 70 16.31 -0.30 -11.24
C GLY A 70 15.92 -0.08 -12.71
N ARG A 71 15.39 -1.09 -13.42
CA ARG A 71 15.08 -0.96 -14.85
C ARG A 71 13.80 -0.14 -15.08
N PRO A 72 13.68 0.57 -16.21
CA PRO A 72 12.46 1.29 -16.58
C PRO A 72 11.16 0.50 -16.41
N GLY A 73 11.13 -0.75 -16.89
CA GLY A 73 9.95 -1.61 -16.77
C GLY A 73 9.60 -1.99 -15.32
N ASP A 74 10.59 -2.07 -14.42
CA ASP A 74 10.34 -2.35 -13.01
C ASP A 74 9.63 -1.15 -12.36
N TRP A 75 10.04 0.08 -12.68
CA TRP A 75 9.38 1.31 -12.22
C TRP A 75 7.98 1.49 -12.81
N GLN A 76 7.78 1.11 -14.08
CA GLN A 76 6.45 1.14 -14.70
C GLN A 76 5.49 0.16 -14.00
N ALA A 77 5.97 -1.03 -13.63
CA ALA A 77 5.18 -1.98 -12.86
C ALA A 77 4.78 -1.39 -11.49
N LEU A 78 5.71 -0.75 -10.78
CA LEU A 78 5.39 -0.08 -9.51
C LEU A 78 4.38 1.06 -9.67
N ALA A 79 4.46 1.82 -10.78
CA ALA A 79 3.50 2.87 -11.06
C ALA A 79 2.07 2.30 -11.16
N TRP A 80 1.91 1.17 -11.83
CA TRP A 80 0.63 0.46 -11.91
C TRP A 80 0.18 -0.10 -10.57
N LEU A 81 1.06 -0.78 -9.83
CA LEU A 81 0.72 -1.34 -8.51
C LEU A 81 0.27 -0.26 -7.51
N ARG A 82 0.91 0.92 -7.52
CA ARG A 82 0.45 2.05 -6.70
C ARG A 82 -0.79 2.72 -7.26
N GLY A 83 -0.96 2.73 -8.58
CA GLY A 83 -2.16 3.21 -9.23
C GLY A 83 -3.43 2.47 -8.79
N THR A 84 -3.37 1.16 -8.59
CA THR A 84 -4.55 0.38 -8.16
C THR A 84 -4.99 0.75 -6.75
N GLU A 85 -4.06 1.07 -5.85
CA GLU A 85 -4.36 1.41 -4.46
C GLU A 85 -5.10 2.74 -4.31
N ILE A 86 -5.05 3.64 -5.30
CA ILE A 86 -5.84 4.87 -5.30
C ILE A 86 -7.34 4.53 -5.20
N ALA A 87 -7.79 3.56 -6.01
CA ALA A 87 -9.17 3.11 -6.00
C ALA A 87 -9.47 2.26 -4.76
N THR A 88 -8.55 1.37 -4.37
CA THR A 88 -8.69 0.55 -3.15
C THR A 88 -8.89 1.44 -1.92
N ASP A 89 -8.05 2.45 -1.73
CA ASP A 89 -8.10 3.37 -0.59
C ASP A 89 -9.41 4.19 -0.57
N ALA A 90 -9.90 4.62 -1.74
CA ALA A 90 -11.16 5.33 -1.86
C ALA A 90 -12.36 4.44 -1.49
N LEU A 91 -12.38 3.19 -1.98
CA LEU A 91 -13.41 2.21 -1.62
C LEU A 91 -13.38 1.94 -0.12
N TRP A 92 -12.19 1.73 0.45
CA TRP A 92 -12.04 1.45 1.87
C TRP A 92 -12.43 2.63 2.75
N ALA A 93 -12.09 3.87 2.37
CA ALA A 93 -12.52 5.08 3.07
C ALA A 93 -14.04 5.28 3.07
N SER A 94 -14.75 4.69 2.10
CA SER A 94 -16.22 4.73 2.01
C SER A 94 -16.90 3.67 2.88
N SER A 95 -16.15 2.69 3.40
CA SER A 95 -16.69 1.59 4.20
C SER A 95 -17.39 2.11 5.46
N PRO A 96 -18.62 1.66 5.74
CA PRO A 96 -19.30 1.95 7.00
C PRO A 96 -18.69 1.20 8.18
N ALA A 97 -17.75 0.28 7.96
CA ALA A 97 -17.07 -0.45 9.03
C ALA A 97 -15.84 0.30 9.56
N ILE A 98 -15.32 1.28 8.80
CA ILE A 98 -14.20 2.13 9.22
C ILE A 98 -14.77 3.39 9.88
N ASN A 99 -14.90 3.39 11.20
CA ASN A 99 -15.61 4.45 11.92
C ASN A 99 -14.75 5.21 12.95
N ARG A 100 -13.56 4.70 13.28
CA ARG A 100 -12.66 5.39 14.20
C ARG A 100 -12.34 6.81 13.70
N PRO A 101 -12.39 7.84 14.57
CA PRO A 101 -12.02 9.20 14.20
C PRO A 101 -10.66 9.27 13.50
N GLY A 102 -10.61 9.92 12.35
CA GLY A 102 -9.39 10.07 11.55
C GLY A 102 -9.06 8.91 10.60
N ALA A 103 -9.63 7.71 10.76
CA ALA A 103 -9.29 6.56 9.93
C ALA A 103 -9.64 6.78 8.45
N LYS A 104 -10.83 7.31 8.16
CA LYS A 104 -11.24 7.66 6.78
C LYS A 104 -10.34 8.73 6.16
N LEU A 105 -9.88 9.70 6.95
CA LEU A 105 -8.94 10.70 6.47
C LEU A 105 -7.58 10.05 6.17
N GLY A 106 -7.10 9.17 7.04
CA GLY A 106 -5.88 8.39 6.83
C GLY A 106 -5.92 7.61 5.50
N LEU A 107 -7.02 6.94 5.21
CA LEU A 107 -7.20 6.22 3.94
C LEU A 107 -7.23 7.16 2.73
N ARG A 108 -7.89 8.32 2.81
CA ARG A 108 -7.85 9.32 1.72
C ARG A 108 -6.45 9.85 1.48
N LEU A 109 -5.68 10.09 2.55
CA LEU A 109 -4.29 10.51 2.45
C LEU A 109 -3.40 9.40 1.88
N ALA A 110 -3.67 8.13 2.21
CA ALA A 110 -3.02 6.99 1.58
C ALA A 110 -3.29 6.97 0.07
N GLY A 111 -4.54 7.20 -0.36
CA GLY A 111 -4.88 7.28 -1.78
C GLY A 111 -4.15 8.41 -2.51
N ALA A 112 -4.04 9.59 -1.87
CA ALA A 112 -3.25 10.70 -2.41
C ALA A 112 -1.75 10.39 -2.48
N ALA A 113 -1.21 9.69 -1.48
CA ALA A 113 0.18 9.23 -1.49
C ALA A 113 0.42 8.19 -2.60
N ASN A 114 -0.51 7.25 -2.79
CA ASN A 114 -0.47 6.27 -3.88
C ASN A 114 -0.51 6.95 -5.26
N LEU A 115 -1.32 8.00 -5.43
CA LEU A 115 -1.31 8.81 -6.65
C LEU A 115 0.04 9.48 -6.90
N ALA A 116 0.62 10.11 -5.88
CA ALA A 116 1.93 10.74 -5.99
C ALA A 116 3.05 9.73 -6.31
N MET A 117 3.02 8.56 -5.67
CA MET A 117 3.94 7.46 -5.95
C MET A 117 3.77 6.92 -7.37
N ALA A 118 2.54 6.70 -7.82
CA ALA A 118 2.26 6.22 -9.17
C ALA A 118 2.84 7.17 -10.23
N ALA A 119 2.60 8.48 -10.08
CA ALA A 119 3.15 9.50 -10.96
C ALA A 119 4.69 9.54 -10.90
N GLY A 120 5.27 9.48 -9.69
CA GLY A 120 6.72 9.48 -9.48
C GLY A 120 7.42 8.27 -10.10
N PHE A 121 6.87 7.07 -9.92
CA PHE A 121 7.42 5.86 -10.53
C PHE A 121 7.22 5.81 -12.05
N ALA A 122 6.11 6.34 -12.57
CA ALA A 122 5.92 6.49 -14.01
C ALA A 122 6.96 7.45 -14.62
N TRP A 123 7.35 8.48 -13.89
CA TRP A 123 8.43 9.37 -14.29
C TRP A 123 9.81 8.69 -14.22
N MET A 124 10.08 7.90 -13.17
CA MET A 124 11.32 7.10 -13.07
C MET A 124 11.45 6.12 -14.23
N ALA A 125 10.34 5.56 -14.71
CA ALA A 125 10.32 4.63 -15.85
C ALA A 125 10.70 5.28 -17.20
N ARG A 126 10.74 6.61 -17.29
CA ARG A 126 11.09 7.34 -18.51
C ARG A 126 12.52 7.90 -18.50
N ARG A 127 13.27 7.65 -17.44
CA ARG A 127 14.67 8.07 -17.26
C ARG A 127 15.62 6.93 -17.55
#